data_AF-A0A9J5WJ97-F1
#
_entry.id   AF-A0A9J5WJ97-F1
#
_cell.length_a   1.000
_cell.length_b   1.000
_cell.length_c   1.000
_cell.angle_alpha   90.00
_cell.angle_beta   90.00
_cell.angle_gamma   90.00
#
_symmetry.space_group_name_H-M   'P 1'
#
loop_
_entity.id
_entity.type
_entity.pdbx_description
1 polymer ?
#
loop_
_entity_poly.entity_id
_entity_poly.type
_entity_poly.pdbx_seq_one_letter_code
_entity_poly.pdbx_strand_id
1 'polypeptide(L)' 'MEDCMYFAVGFKSFDLERIKGTTGDWYEWTERSKRNITRTSFNKESMIWITQVMWEASKTKGNDGKT' A
#
# COMPACT_ATOMS: atom_id res chain seq x y z
N MET A 1 0.80 -1.04 -18.16
CA MET A 1 1.19 -1.66 -16.88
C MET A 1 2.22 -0.78 -16.18
N GLU A 2 1.96 0.52 -16.09
CA GLU A 2 2.95 1.52 -15.63
C GLU A 2 2.58 2.10 -14.24
N ASP A 3 1.34 1.89 -13.79
CA ASP A 3 0.83 2.41 -12.51
C ASP A 3 0.58 1.28 -11.48
N CYS A 4 1.46 0.27 -11.43
CA CYS A 4 1.38 -0.82 -10.46
C CYS A 4 2.67 -0.93 -9.64
N MET A 5 2.54 -0.93 -8.32
CA MET A 5 3.64 -1.14 -7.38
C MET A 5 3.52 -2.53 -6.75
N TYR A 6 4.63 -3.28 -6.76
CA TYR A 6 4.74 -4.57 -6.06
C TYR A 6 5.72 -4.48 -4.90
N PHE A 7 5.39 -5.09 -3.77
CA PHE A 7 6.34 -5.33 -2.70
C PHE A 7 5.99 -6.59 -1.89
N ALA A 8 7.00 -7.16 -1.23
CA ALA A 8 6.86 -8.34 -0.39
C ALA A 8 7.39 -8.08 1.02
N VAL A 9 6.66 -8.55 2.02
CA VAL A 9 7.03 -8.45 3.44
C VAL A 9 6.74 -9.79 4.11
N GLY A 10 7.80 -10.45 4.59
CA GLY A 10 7.69 -11.78 5.20
C GLY A 10 7.08 -12.80 4.24
N PHE A 11 5.94 -13.38 4.65
CA PHE A 11 5.22 -14.42 3.88
C PHE A 11 4.07 -13.88 3.02
N LYS A 12 4.00 -12.55 2.85
CA LYS A 12 2.96 -11.87 2.08
C LYS A 12 3.56 -11.06 0.95
N SER A 13 2.78 -10.91 -0.11
CA SER A 13 3.07 -9.99 -1.20
C SER A 13 1.88 -9.09 -1.48
N PHE A 14 2.16 -7.91 -2.01
CA PHE A 14 1.18 -6.86 -2.23
C PHE A 14 1.36 -6.30 -3.64
N ASP A 15 0.25 -6.23 -4.38
CA ASP A 15 0.14 -5.41 -5.58
C ASP A 15 -0.73 -4.20 -5.26
N LEU A 16 -0.30 -3.02 -5.67
CA LEU A 16 -1.12 -1.82 -5.66
C LEU A 16 -1.26 -1.30 -7.09
N GLU A 17 -2.48 -1.33 -7.61
CA GLU A 17 -2.79 -0.91 -8.97
C GLU A 17 -3.67 0.33 -8.94
N ARG A 18 -3.29 1.38 -9.69
CA ARG A 18 -4.16 2.54 -9.91
C ARG A 18 -5.12 2.29 -11.08
N ILE A 19 -6.40 2.41 -10.80
CA ILE A 19 -7.47 2.37 -11.79
C ILE A 19 -7.90 3.80 -12.09
N LYS A 20 -7.58 4.27 -13.31
CA LYS A 20 -8.01 5.58 -13.81
C LYS A 20 -9.46 5.48 -14.28
N GLY A 21 -10.36 6.22 -13.64
CA GLY A 21 -11.77 6.27 -14.00
C GLY A 21 -12.23 7.69 -14.35
N THR A 22 -13.36 7.80 -15.05
CA THR A 22 -14.01 9.09 -15.37
C THR A 22 -14.53 9.80 -14.12
N THR A 23 -14.92 9.05 -13.09
CA THR A 23 -15.42 9.56 -11.80
C THR A 23 -14.29 9.78 -10.77
N GLY A 24 -13.04 9.64 -11.18
CA GLY A 24 -11.86 9.80 -10.31
C GLY A 24 -10.97 8.55 -10.27
N ASP A 25 -9.79 8.72 -9.69
CA ASP A 25 -8.81 7.64 -9.51
C ASP A 25 -9.18 6.75 -8.33
N TRP A 26 -9.10 5.44 -8.56
CA TRP A 26 -9.19 4.39 -7.53
C TRP A 26 -7.92 3.58 -7.47
N TYR A 27 -7.70 2.92 -6.35
CA TYR A 27 -6.51 2.11 -6.11
C TYR A 27 -6.93 0.77 -5.53
N GLU A 28 -6.55 -0.30 -6.22
CA GLU A 28 -6.77 -1.67 -5.77
C GLU A 28 -5.52 -2.18 -5.08
N TRP A 29 -5.67 -2.51 -3.81
CA TRP A 29 -4.61 -3.14 -3.02
C TRP A 29 -4.92 -4.62 -2.88
N THR A 30 -4.14 -5.46 -3.55
CA THR A 30 -4.23 -6.91 -3.46
C THR A 30 -3.15 -7.45 -2.54
N GLU A 31 -3.54 -7.93 -1.36
CA GLU A 31 -2.68 -8.74 -0.50
C GLU A 31 -2.78 -10.22 -0.92
N ARG A 32 -1.63 -10.88 -1.05
CA ARG A 32 -1.54 -12.33 -1.26
C ARG A 32 -0.68 -12.97 -0.18
N SER A 33 -1.15 -14.13 0.26
CA SER A 33 -0.42 -15.08 1.11
C SER A 33 -0.47 -16.46 0.46
N LYS A 34 0.21 -17.46 1.05
CA LYS A 34 0.19 -18.85 0.53
C LYS A 34 -1.22 -19.43 0.32
N ARG A 35 -2.23 -18.98 1.06
CA ARG A 35 -3.57 -19.56 1.03
C ARG A 35 -4.69 -18.56 0.74
N ASN A 36 -4.47 -17.27 0.98
CA ASN A 36 -5.50 -16.25 0.88
C ASN A 36 -5.07 -15.12 -0.04
N ILE A 37 -6.06 -14.57 -0.74
CA ILE A 37 -5.97 -13.33 -1.50
C ILE A 37 -7.05 -12.41 -0.98
N THR A 38 -6.67 -11.20 -0.56
CA THR A 38 -7.60 -10.17 -0.10
C THR A 38 -7.41 -8.94 -0.98
N ARG A 39 -8.52 -8.34 -1.40
CA ARG A 39 -8.53 -7.13 -2.22
C ARG A 39 -9.25 -6.03 -1.47
N THR A 40 -8.70 -4.83 -1.51
CA THR A 40 -9.29 -3.66 -0.87
C THR A 40 -9.13 -2.45 -1.79
N SER A 41 -10.24 -1.78 -2.05
CA SER A 41 -10.31 -0.60 -2.91
C SER A 41 -10.25 0.68 -2.08
N PHE A 42 -9.42 1.63 -2.51
CA PHE A 42 -9.32 2.95 -1.91
C PHE A 42 -9.57 4.02 -2.98
N ASN A 43 -10.29 5.08 -2.61
CA ASN A 43 -10.32 6.28 -3.43
C ASN A 43 -8.99 7.04 -3.32
N LYS A 44 -8.79 8.03 -4.19
CA LYS A 44 -7.59 8.86 -4.22
C LYS A 44 -7.24 9.55 -2.90
N GLU A 45 -8.24 10.12 -2.22
CA GLU A 45 -8.01 10.87 -0.98
C GLU A 45 -7.51 9.95 0.14
N SER A 46 -8.14 8.78 0.30
CA SER A 46 -7.71 7.75 1.23
C SER A 46 -6.28 7.28 0.95
N MET A 47 -5.90 7.10 -0.32
CA MET A 47 -4.53 6.71 -0.66
C MET A 47 -3.49 7.79 -0.40
N ILE A 48 -3.83 9.06 -0.65
CA ILE A 48 -2.95 10.18 -0.28
C ILE A 48 -2.72 10.18 1.23
N TRP A 49 -3.78 10.01 2.02
CA TRP A 49 -3.66 9.93 3.47
C TRP A 49 -2.82 8.73 3.93
N ILE A 50 -3.06 7.53 3.40
CA ILE A 50 -2.27 6.32 3.73
C ILE A 50 -0.79 6.53 3.42
N THR A 51 -0.45 7.08 2.25
CA THR A 51 0.95 7.32 1.86
C THR A 51 1.63 8.37 2.74
N GLN A 52 0.90 9.40 3.19
CA GLN A 52 1.41 10.36 4.18
C GLN A 52 1.73 9.68 5.52
N VAL A 53 0.80 8.87 6.05
CA VAL A 53 1.01 8.13 7.30
C VAL A 53 2.20 7.18 7.19
N MET A 54 2.32 6.44 6.08
CA MET A 54 3.47 5.56 5.84
C MET A 54 4.79 6.32 5.76
N TRP A 55 4.80 7.47 5.08
CA TRP A 55 5.99 8.31 4.98
C TRP A 55 6.40 8.87 6.34
N GLU A 56 5.46 9.37 7.13
CA GLU A 56 5.71 9.80 8.52
C GLU A 56 6.27 8.65 9.36
N ALA A 57 5.65 7.47 9.31
CA ALA A 57 6.12 6.28 9.99
C ALA A 57 7.56 5.91 9.57
N SER A 58 7.88 6.01 8.28
CA SER A 58 9.23 5.70 7.75
C SER A 58 10.33 6.63 8.26
N LYS A 59 9.98 7.85 8.68
CA LYS A 59 10.93 8.80 9.28
C LYS A 59 11.19 8.53 10.75
N THR A 60 10.34 7.73 11.38
CA THR A 60 10.57 7.24 12.74
C THR A 60 11.73 6.25 12.67
N LYS A 61 12.96 6.77 12.75
CA LYS A 61 14.13 5.93 12.98
C LYS A 61 13.88 5.09 14.22
N GLY A 62 14.24 3.82 14.14
CA GLY A 62 14.33 2.94 15.30
C GLY A 62 15.01 3.70 16.44
N ASN A 63 14.49 3.49 17.64
CA ASN A 63 15.15 3.94 18.85
C ASN A 63 16.51 3.20 18.92
N ASP A 64 17.53 3.77 18.28
CA ASP A 64 18.94 3.36 18.33
C ASP A 64 19.50 3.70 19.72
N GLY A 65 18.86 3.22 20.79
CA GLY A 65 19.18 3.67 22.14
C GLY A 65 18.39 3.01 23.25
N LYS A 66 18.94 1.89 23.75
CA LYS A 66 18.83 1.36 25.13
C LYS A 66 17.45 0.90 25.63
N THR A 67 17.34 -0.42 25.81
CA THR A 67 17.15 -1.07 27.13
C THR A 67 17.76 -2.46 27.07
#